data_AF-A0A7Y2LWJ5-F1
#
_entry.id   AF-A0A7Y2LWJ5-F1
#
_cell.length_a   1.000
_cell.length_b   1.000
_cell.length_c   1.000
_cell.angle_alpha   90.00
_cell.angle_beta   90.00
_cell.angle_gamma   90.00
#
_symmetry.space_group_name_H-M   'P 1'
#
loop_
_entity.id
_entity.type
_entity.pdbx_description
1 polymer ?
#
loop_
_entity_poly.entity_id
_entity_poly.type
_entity_poly.pdbx_seq_one_letter_code
_entity_poly.pdbx_strand_id
1 'polypeptide(L)' 'MSSIHDPRYRKVINELIELRESKKMTQVQLASSLKKHQSYVAKVENFERRLDFIELYDWLIALDEKLNYLTFSSCFNTET' A
#
# COMPACT_ATOMS: atom_id res chain seq x y z
N MET A 1 -5.35 18.56 11.36
CA MET A 1 -5.61 17.94 10.04
C MET A 1 -5.38 16.43 10.15
N SER A 2 -6.36 15.60 9.80
CA SER A 2 -6.18 14.14 9.77
C SER A 2 -5.13 13.77 8.71
N SER A 3 -3.96 13.26 9.12
CA SER A 3 -2.86 12.93 8.19
C SER A 3 -3.16 11.74 7.24
N ILE A 4 -4.39 11.20 7.24
CA ILE A 4 -4.87 10.24 6.23
C ILE A 4 -5.20 10.95 4.90
N HIS A 5 -5.39 12.27 4.95
CA HIS A 5 -5.56 13.12 3.78
C HIS A 5 -4.23 13.74 3.30
N ASP A 6 -3.09 13.35 3.89
CA ASP A 6 -1.78 13.80 3.39
C ASP A 6 -1.59 13.24 1.96
N PRO A 7 -1.36 14.11 0.96
CA PRO A 7 -1.19 13.67 -0.43
C PRO A 7 -0.07 12.64 -0.61
N ARG A 8 0.99 12.72 0.22
CA ARG A 8 2.12 11.79 0.17
C ARG A 8 1.71 10.40 0.63
N TYR A 9 0.91 10.30 1.70
CA TYR A 9 0.37 9.02 2.16
C TYR A 9 -0.56 8.40 1.11
N ARG A 10 -1.42 9.23 0.47
CA ARG A 10 -2.30 8.74 -0.59
C ARG A 10 -1.54 8.19 -1.78
N LYS A 11 -0.45 8.86 -2.18
CA LYS A 11 0.42 8.41 -3.26
C LYS A 11 1.05 7.05 -2.95
N VAL A 12 1.56 6.85 -1.73
CA VAL A 12 2.11 5.57 -1.26
C VAL A 12 1.08 4.44 -1.36
N ILE A 13 -0.14 4.65 -0.86
CA ILE A 13 -1.20 3.62 -0.92
C ILE A 13 -1.61 3.34 -2.38
N ASN A 14 -1.71 4.36 -3.23
CA ASN A 14 -2.02 4.16 -4.65
C ASN A 14 -0.94 3.33 -5.35
N GLU A 15 0.35 3.58 -5.08
CA GLU A 15 1.44 2.75 -5.61
C GLU A 15 1.33 1.28 -5.15
N LEU A 16 0.92 1.03 -3.90
CA LEU A 16 0.66 -0.34 -3.43
C LEU A 16 -0.53 -1.00 -4.15
N ILE A 17 -1.58 -0.23 -4.46
CA ILE A 17 -2.75 -0.71 -5.22
C ILE A 17 -2.33 -1.06 -6.65
N GLU A 18 -1.62 -0.16 -7.33
CA GLU A 18 -1.11 -0.37 -8.68
C GLU A 18 -0.18 -1.59 -8.73
N LEU A 19 0.70 -1.73 -7.74
CA LEU A 19 1.56 -2.90 -7.60
C LEU A 19 0.74 -4.18 -7.44
N ARG A 20 -0.26 -4.20 -6.56
CA ARG A 20 -1.15 -5.34 -6.37
C ARG A 20 -1.87 -5.72 -7.69
N GLU A 21 -2.38 -4.73 -8.40
CA GLU A 21 -3.11 -4.91 -9.66
C GLU A 21 -2.18 -5.38 -10.79
N SER A 22 -0.95 -4.88 -10.85
CA SER A 22 0.08 -5.34 -11.80
C SER A 22 0.38 -6.83 -11.64
N LYS A 23 0.31 -7.34 -10.40
CA LYS A 23 0.45 -8.76 -10.07
C LYS A 23 -0.84 -9.56 -10.21
N LYS A 24 -1.92 -8.93 -10.69
CA LYS A 24 -3.27 -9.52 -10.85
C LYS A 24 -3.81 -10.15 -9.56
N MET A 25 -3.40 -9.61 -8.41
CA MET A 25 -3.79 -10.12 -7.09
C MET A 25 -5.06 -9.41 -6.61
N THR A 26 -6.05 -10.18 -6.19
CA THR A 26 -7.28 -9.63 -5.61
C THR A 26 -7.05 -9.18 -4.16
N GLN A 27 -7.90 -8.27 -3.66
CA GLN A 27 -7.87 -7.87 -2.25
C GLN A 27 -8.06 -9.07 -1.29
N VAL A 28 -8.84 -10.09 -1.69
CA VAL A 28 -9.05 -11.31 -0.91
C VAL A 28 -7.77 -12.15 -0.81
N GLN A 29 -7.05 -12.29 -1.93
CA GLN A 29 -5.79 -13.03 -1.97
C GLN A 29 -4.71 -12.32 -1.14
N LEU A 30 -4.62 -10.99 -1.26
CA LEU A 30 -3.69 -10.21 -0.45
C LEU A 30 -4.04 -10.31 1.04
N ALA A 31 -5.31 -10.15 1.41
CA ALA A 31 -5.76 -10.28 2.79
C ALA A 31 -5.46 -11.67 3.36
N SER A 32 -5.67 -12.73 2.57
CA SER A 32 -5.32 -14.10 2.94
C SER A 32 -3.82 -14.25 3.23
N SER A 33 -2.98 -13.64 2.40
CA SER A 33 -1.51 -13.65 2.56
C SER A 33 -1.07 -12.91 3.83
N LEU A 34 -1.78 -11.83 4.18
CA LEU A 34 -1.58 -11.05 5.41
C LEU A 34 -2.24 -11.66 6.65
N LYS A 35 -2.96 -12.78 6.51
CA LYS A 35 -3.79 -13.38 7.56
C LYS A 35 -4.79 -12.37 8.16
N LYS A 36 -5.37 -11.53 7.31
CA LYS A 36 -6.40 -10.53 7.64
C LYS A 36 -7.69 -10.80 6.87
N HIS A 37 -8.78 -10.16 7.28
CA HIS A 37 -10.03 -10.15 6.50
C HIS A 37 -9.89 -9.24 5.28
N GLN A 38 -10.61 -9.51 4.18
CA GLN A 38 -10.60 -8.64 3.00
C GLN A 38 -10.97 -7.18 3.33
N SER A 39 -11.86 -6.98 4.32
CA SER A 39 -12.24 -5.64 4.78
C SER A 39 -11.07 -4.82 5.32
N TYR A 40 -10.00 -5.46 5.81
CA TYR A 40 -8.77 -4.78 6.22
C TYR A 40 -8.08 -4.12 5.02
N VAL A 41 -7.91 -4.87 3.93
CA VAL A 41 -7.30 -4.38 2.69
C VAL A 41 -8.16 -3.28 2.08
N ALA A 42 -9.47 -3.50 1.95
CA ALA A 42 -10.38 -2.50 1.41
C ALA A 42 -10.36 -1.19 2.21
N LYS A 43 -10.32 -1.26 3.54
CA LYS A 43 -10.24 -0.06 4.40
C LYS A 43 -8.93 0.71 4.21
N VAL A 44 -7.82 0.02 3.97
CA VAL A 44 -6.53 0.68 3.69
C VAL A 44 -6.58 1.34 2.31
N GLU A 45 -7.03 0.62 1.29
CA GLU A 45 -7.12 1.12 -0.10
C GLU A 45 -8.12 2.28 -0.24
N ASN A 46 -9.19 2.30 0.57
CA ASN A 46 -10.18 3.39 0.61
C ASN A 46 -9.80 4.56 1.53
N PHE A 47 -8.62 4.54 2.14
CA PHE A 47 -8.18 5.57 3.11
C PHE A 47 -9.04 5.69 4.38
N GLU A 48 -9.73 4.62 4.75
CA GLU A 48 -10.51 4.52 5.99
C GLU A 48 -9.64 4.03 7.16
N ARG A 49 -8.52 3.38 6.84
CA ARG A 49 -7.55 2.87 7.82
C ARG A 49 -6.13 3.23 7.42
N ARG A 50 -5.33 3.62 8.41
CA ARG A 50 -3.89 3.83 8.24
C ARG A 50 -3.17 2.49 8.17
N LEU A 51 -2.25 2.38 7.23
CA LEU A 51 -1.25 1.34 7.18
C LEU A 51 -0.02 1.83 7.94
N ASP A 52 0.37 1.12 8.99
CA ASP A 52 1.62 1.42 9.70
C ASP A 52 2.85 0.87 8.96
N PHE A 53 4.05 1.20 9.45
CA PHE A 53 5.30 0.80 8.78
C PHE A 53 5.55 -0.71 8.79
N ILE A 54 5.15 -1.42 9.86
CA ILE A 54 5.30 -2.87 9.95
C ILE A 54 4.30 -3.54 9.02
N GLU A 55 3.07 -3.04 8.99
CA GLU A 55 2.04 -3.50 8.07
C GLU A 55 2.41 -3.24 6.61
N LEU A 56 3.07 -2.12 6.30
CA LEU A 56 3.63 -1.85 4.98
C LEU A 56 4.67 -2.89 4.57
N TYR A 57 5.56 -3.26 5.50
CA TYR A 57 6.57 -4.28 5.26
C TYR A 57 5.92 -5.64 4.96
N ASP A 58 4.95 -6.05 5.78
CA ASP A 58 4.18 -7.29 5.56
C ASP A 58 3.43 -7.25 4.22
N TRP A 59 2.88 -6.10 3.85
CA TRP A 59 2.18 -5.88 2.58
C TRP A 59 3.09 -6.07 1.38
N LEU A 60 4.31 -5.52 1.43
CA LEU A 60 5.30 -5.69 0.37
C LEU A 60 5.76 -7.15 0.25
N ILE A 61 5.99 -7.83 1.38
CA ILE A 61 6.31 -9.26 1.38
C ILE A 61 5.18 -10.08 0.77
N ALA A 62 3.92 -9.78 1.12
CA ALA A 62 2.77 -10.48 0.57
C ALA A 62 2.61 -10.27 -0.95
N LEU A 63 3.14 -9.16 -1.47
CA LEU A 63 3.23 -8.87 -2.89
C LEU A 63 4.51 -9.40 -3.54
N ASP A 64 5.36 -10.16 -2.83
CA ASP A 64 6.66 -10.61 -3.31
C ASP A 64 7.53 -9.45 -3.82
N GLU A 65 7.52 -8.34 -3.09
CA GLU A 65 8.37 -7.17 -3.33
C GLU A 65 9.31 -6.92 -2.15
N LYS A 66 10.53 -6.49 -2.48
CA LYS A 66 11.48 -6.00 -1.48
C LYS A 66 11.24 -4.52 -1.26
N LEU A 67 11.31 -4.08 0.00
CA LEU A 67 11.37 -2.66 0.33
C LEU A 67 12.64 -2.07 -0.31
N ASN A 68 12.47 -1.44 -1.46
CA ASN A 68 13.54 -0.77 -2.18
C ASN A 68 13.19 0.71 -2.32
N TYR A 69 14.21 1.56 -2.28
CA TYR A 69 14.04 3.01 -2.35
C TYR A 69 13.50 3.48 -3.71
N LEU A 70 13.65 2.67 -4.77
CA LEU A 70 13.24 3.01 -6.12
C LEU A 70 11.71 2.93 -6.30
N THR A 71 11.05 1.96 -5.63
CA THR A 71 9.59 1.81 -5.64
C THR A 71 8.88 3.07 -5.13
N PHE A 72 9.50 3.81 -4.20
CA PHE A 72 8.97 5.06 -3.65
C PHE A 72 9.73 6.31 -4.14
N SER A 73 10.74 6.19 -5.00
CA SER A 73 11.46 7.36 -5.53
C SER A 73 10.60 8.15 -6.52
N SER A 74 9.68 7.48 -7.23
CA SER A 74 8.62 8.15 -7.99
C SER A 74 7.72 9.00 -7.11
N CYS A 75 7.60 8.66 -5.83
CA CYS A 75 6.80 9.37 -4.84
C CYS A 75 7.37 10.76 -4.50
N PHE A 76 8.70 10.91 -4.45
CA PHE A 76 9.41 12.09 -3.93
C PHE A 76 10.06 13.01 -4.99
N ASN A 77 9.94 12.70 -6.28
CA ASN A 77 10.32 13.66 -7.32
C ASN A 77 9.29 14.79 -7.36
N THR A 78 9.48 15.79 -6.50
CA THR A 78 9.02 17.15 -6.75
C THR A 78 9.75 17.64 -7.99
N GLU A 79 9.03 17.81 -9.09
CA GLU A 79 9.42 18.74 -10.15
C GLU A 79 9.85 20.05 -9.48
N THR A 80 11.11 20.43 -9.68
CA THR A 80 11.59 21.82 -9.54
C THR A 80 10.85 22.75 -10.47
#